data_AF-A0A8C1IY80-F1
#
_entry.id   AF-A0A8C1IY80-F1
#
_cell.length_a   1.000
_cell.length_b   1.000
_cell.length_c   1.000
_cell.angle_alpha   90.00
_cell.angle_beta   90.00
_cell.angle_gamma   90.00
#
_symmetry.space_group_name_H-M   'P 1'
#
loop_
_entity.id
_entity.type
_entity.pdbx_description
1 polymer ?
#
loop_
_entity_poly.entity_id
_entity_poly.type
_entity_poly.pdbx_seq_one_letter_code
_entity_poly.pdbx_strand_id
1 'polypeptide(L)'
;MFNLFYLCQFLYFLFVCAELLIETFFFFRLSRKMAETQTLNFGPEWLRALSGGVGSSIVASPPLSPALPKYKLADYRYGREEMLALYVKDNMIPVDLHDKEFLPILQEEPLPPLALVPFTEEEQVRILPVYSEDLHMN
;
A
#
# COMPACT_ATOMS: atom_id res chain seq x y z
N MET A 1 -27.54 -28.64 34.71
CA MET A 1 -27.58 -28.00 33.37
C MET A 1 -26.73 -26.73 33.26
N PHE A 2 -26.55 -25.91 34.31
CA PHE A 2 -25.80 -24.64 34.21
C PHE A 2 -24.29 -24.79 33.90
N ASN A 3 -23.62 -25.81 34.42
CA ASN A 3 -22.17 -25.99 34.21
C ASN A 3 -21.77 -26.23 32.75
N LEU A 4 -22.60 -26.93 31.96
CA LEU A 4 -22.25 -27.25 30.58
C LEU A 4 -22.35 -26.03 29.65
N PHE A 5 -23.30 -25.13 29.93
CA PHE A 5 -23.47 -23.89 29.16
C PHE A 5 -22.30 -22.92 29.39
N TYR A 6 -21.89 -22.75 30.65
CA TYR A 6 -20.71 -21.94 30.98
C TYR A 6 -19.42 -22.53 30.41
N LEU A 7 -19.27 -23.85 30.43
CA LEU A 7 -18.10 -24.51 29.84
C LEU A 7 -18.06 -24.30 28.32
N CYS A 8 -19.21 -24.39 27.64
CA CYS A 8 -19.30 -24.16 26.20
C CYS A 8 -18.99 -22.70 25.84
N GLN A 9 -19.53 -21.74 26.58
CA GLN A 9 -19.25 -20.31 26.37
C GLN A 9 -17.79 -19.96 26.64
N PHE A 10 -17.20 -20.56 27.69
CA PHE A 10 -15.80 -20.37 28.03
C PHE A 10 -14.88 -20.96 26.96
N LEU A 11 -15.18 -22.15 26.44
CA LEU A 11 -14.42 -22.77 25.35
C LEU A 11 -14.53 -21.97 24.04
N TYR A 12 -15.71 -21.45 23.71
CA TYR A 12 -15.89 -20.58 22.54
C TYR A 12 -15.09 -19.28 22.68
N PHE A 13 -15.16 -18.64 23.86
CA PHE A 13 -14.37 -17.44 24.15
C PHE A 13 -12.86 -17.72 24.07
N LEU A 14 -12.42 -18.87 24.59
CA LEU A 14 -11.01 -19.29 24.53
C LEU A 14 -10.56 -19.56 23.09
N PHE A 15 -11.42 -20.14 22.26
CA PHE A 15 -11.16 -20.41 20.85
C PHE A 15 -11.03 -19.10 20.04
N VAL A 16 -11.99 -18.18 20.20
CA VAL A 16 -11.93 -16.85 19.55
C VAL A 16 -10.73 -16.03 20.03
N CYS A 17 -10.41 -16.07 21.33
CA CYS A 17 -9.19 -15.43 21.85
C CYS A 17 -7.92 -16.07 21.28
N ALA A 18 -7.88 -17.39 21.11
CA ALA A 18 -6.72 -18.07 20.53
C ALA A 18 -6.53 -17.68 19.05
N GLU A 19 -7.59 -17.62 18.25
CA GLU A 19 -7.51 -17.16 16.85
C GLU A 19 -7.01 -15.70 16.75
N LEU A 20 -7.54 -14.79 17.57
CA LEU A 20 -7.05 -13.40 17.62
C LEU A 20 -5.58 -13.31 18.07
N LEU A 21 -5.16 -14.16 19.02
CA LEU A 21 -3.77 -14.22 19.47
C LEU A 21 -2.84 -14.83 18.42
N ILE A 22 -3.31 -15.78 17.60
CA ILE A 22 -2.54 -16.36 16.50
C ILE A 22 -2.32 -15.32 15.41
N GLU A 23 -3.34 -14.57 15.02
CA GLU A 23 -3.24 -13.50 14.01
C GLU A 23 -2.28 -12.40 14.46
N THR A 24 -2.43 -11.91 15.69
CA THR A 24 -1.54 -10.88 16.26
C THR A 24 -0.11 -11.40 16.45
N PHE A 25 0.07 -12.65 16.88
CA PHE A 25 1.39 -13.26 17.02
C PHE A 25 2.04 -13.53 15.67
N PHE A 26 1.30 -13.94 14.65
CA PHE A 26 1.81 -14.14 13.29
C PHE A 26 2.25 -12.81 12.69
N PHE A 27 1.44 -11.76 12.84
CA PHE A 27 1.79 -10.40 12.44
C PHE A 27 3.05 -9.89 13.16
N PHE A 28 3.14 -10.10 14.49
CA PHE A 28 4.31 -9.68 15.27
C PHE A 28 5.56 -10.51 14.97
N ARG A 29 5.42 -11.82 14.69
CA ARG A 29 6.51 -12.71 14.29
C ARG A 29 6.99 -12.40 12.87
N LEU A 30 6.09 -12.05 11.95
CA LEU A 30 6.41 -11.58 10.61
C LEU A 30 7.13 -10.23 10.67
N SER A 31 6.70 -9.33 11.55
CA SER A 31 7.39 -8.07 11.82
C SER A 31 8.77 -8.28 12.45
N ARG A 32 8.96 -9.26 13.35
CA ARG A 32 10.28 -9.60 13.90
C ARG A 32 11.22 -10.24 12.87
N LYS A 33 10.69 -10.95 11.87
CA LYS A 33 11.50 -11.51 10.77
C LYS A 33 12.05 -10.45 9.80
N MET A 34 11.57 -9.21 9.88
CA MET A 34 12.11 -8.06 9.12
C MET A 34 13.13 -7.24 9.92
N ALA A 35 13.68 -7.79 11.01
CA ALA A 35 14.76 -7.18 11.79
C ALA A 35 16.01 -8.06 11.77
N GLU A 36 16.45 -8.47 10.58
CA GLU A 36 17.82 -8.97 10.38
C GLU A 36 18.47 -8.09 9.31
N THR A 37 19.46 -7.33 9.75
CA THR A 37 20.26 -6.42 8.93
C THR A 37 21.11 -7.21 7.94
N GLN A 38 20.53 -7.62 6.82
CA GLN A 38 21.31 -7.74 5.60
C GLN A 38 21.66 -6.31 5.18
N THR A 39 22.95 -6.00 5.20
CA THR A 39 23.54 -4.81 4.59
C THR A 39 22.87 -4.56 3.24
N LEU A 40 21.96 -3.60 3.29
CA LEU A 40 21.11 -3.20 2.22
C LEU A 40 22.05 -2.61 1.16
N ASN A 41 22.33 -3.40 0.12
CA ASN A 41 22.89 -2.95 -1.17
C ASN A 41 21.86 -2.05 -1.89
N PHE A 42 21.26 -1.10 -1.17
CA PHE A 42 20.18 -0.27 -1.65
C PHE A 42 20.76 1.03 -2.15
N GLY A 43 20.32 1.40 -3.35
CA GLY A 43 20.75 2.61 -4.03
C GLY A 43 21.59 2.29 -5.26
N PRO A 44 21.39 3.02 -6.37
CA PRO A 44 22.26 2.90 -7.52
C PRO A 44 23.72 3.25 -7.12
N GLU A 45 24.69 2.71 -7.85
CA GLU A 45 26.13 2.80 -7.52
C GLU A 45 26.64 4.20 -7.13
N TRP A 46 26.08 5.26 -7.71
CA TRP A 46 26.47 6.64 -7.41
C TRP A 46 26.32 7.00 -5.92
N LEU A 47 25.34 6.43 -5.23
CA LEU A 47 25.08 6.68 -3.81
C LEU A 47 26.11 5.96 -2.92
N ARG A 48 26.62 4.81 -3.38
CA ARG A 48 27.61 4.00 -2.66
C ARG A 48 29.02 4.55 -2.82
N ALA A 49 29.33 5.09 -4.00
CA ALA A 49 30.61 5.75 -4.27
C ALA A 49 30.89 6.96 -3.36
N LEU A 50 29.84 7.64 -2.87
CA LEU A 50 29.96 8.78 -1.96
C LEU A 50 30.17 8.36 -0.49
N SER A 51 29.68 7.18 -0.09
CA SER A 51 29.82 6.69 1.29
C SER A 51 31.06 5.81 1.52
N GLY A 52 31.79 5.43 0.47
CA GLY A 52 32.97 4.55 0.56
C GLY A 52 34.25 5.18 1.12
N GLY A 53 34.27 6.47 1.46
CA GLY A 53 35.47 7.19 1.88
C GLY A 53 35.45 7.64 3.34
N VAL A 54 35.72 6.75 4.29
CA VAL A 54 36.05 7.15 5.67
C VAL A 54 37.51 7.61 5.70
N GLY A 55 37.67 8.93 5.87
CA GLY A 55 38.84 9.51 6.54
C GLY A 55 39.84 10.20 5.61
N SER A 56 39.66 11.50 5.39
CA SER A 56 40.63 12.52 5.82
C SER A 56 40.24 13.89 5.26
N SER A 57 39.88 14.79 6.18
CA SER A 57 40.20 16.23 6.18
C SER A 57 39.83 17.12 4.97
N ILE A 58 39.09 18.19 5.32
CA ILE A 58 39.16 19.54 4.73
C ILE A 58 38.35 19.79 3.44
N VAL A 59 37.30 20.59 3.63
CA VAL A 59 36.79 21.64 2.72
C VAL A 59 36.28 21.15 1.37
N ALA A 60 34.98 20.87 1.33
CA ALA A 60 34.07 21.68 0.53
C ALA A 60 32.67 21.39 1.04
N SER A 61 32.01 22.43 1.57
CA SER A 61 30.55 22.49 1.51
C SER A 61 30.13 22.03 0.11
N PRO A 62 29.04 21.25 -0.07
CA PRO A 62 28.49 21.13 -1.41
C PRO A 62 28.37 22.56 -1.95
N PRO A 63 28.83 22.86 -3.19
CA PRO A 63 28.67 24.20 -3.72
C PRO A 63 27.22 24.60 -3.44
N LEU A 64 27.01 25.73 -2.76
CA LEU A 64 25.68 26.25 -2.50
C LEU A 64 25.01 26.25 -3.86
N SER A 65 24.16 25.24 -4.09
CA SER A 65 23.49 25.06 -5.36
C SER A 65 22.77 26.39 -5.57
N PRO A 66 23.01 27.10 -6.69
CA PRO A 66 22.49 28.45 -6.89
C PRO A 66 21.04 28.38 -6.49
N ALA A 67 20.68 29.09 -5.40
CA ALA A 67 19.46 28.86 -4.64
C ALA A 67 18.32 28.64 -5.62
N LEU A 68 18.04 27.36 -5.90
CA LEU A 68 17.11 27.02 -6.96
C LEU A 68 15.82 27.68 -6.49
N PRO A 69 15.19 28.53 -7.32
CA PRO A 69 13.92 29.12 -6.96
C PRO A 69 13.10 27.98 -6.38
N LYS A 70 12.66 28.09 -5.11
CA LYS A 70 11.79 27.07 -4.51
C LYS A 70 10.63 26.96 -5.47
N TYR A 71 10.68 25.99 -6.38
CA TYR A 71 9.69 25.83 -7.42
C TYR A 71 8.41 25.60 -6.65
N LYS A 72 7.46 26.53 -6.78
CA LYS A 72 6.20 26.45 -6.07
C LYS A 72 5.60 25.11 -6.45
N LEU A 73 5.59 24.21 -5.48
CA LEU A 73 4.81 23.01 -5.59
C LEU A 73 3.35 23.48 -5.67
N ALA A 74 2.55 22.89 -6.56
CA ALA A 74 1.12 23.13 -6.57
C ALA A 74 0.56 23.00 -5.14
N ASP A 75 -0.29 23.93 -4.74
CA ASP A 75 -0.73 24.05 -3.33
C ASP A 75 -1.54 22.82 -2.87
N TYR A 76 -2.19 22.13 -3.81
CA TYR A 76 -2.93 20.89 -3.56
C TYR A 76 -2.27 19.73 -4.29
N ARG A 77 -1.60 18.87 -3.52
CA ARG A 77 -0.93 17.66 -4.00
C ARG A 77 -1.28 16.53 -3.06
N TYR A 78 -1.75 15.44 -3.63
CA TYR A 78 -2.12 14.24 -2.89
C TYR A 78 -1.40 13.06 -3.54
N GLY A 79 -0.52 12.40 -2.80
CA GLY A 79 0.08 11.13 -3.18
C GLY A 79 -0.96 10.01 -3.18
N ARG A 80 -0.56 8.83 -3.66
CA ARG A 80 -1.44 7.65 -3.73
C ARG A 80 -2.10 7.33 -2.38
N GLU A 81 -1.29 7.18 -1.33
CA GLU A 81 -1.82 6.83 0.00
C GLU A 81 -2.66 7.96 0.61
N GLU A 82 -2.30 9.23 0.34
CA GLU A 82 -3.08 10.38 0.80
C GLU A 82 -4.45 10.42 0.13
N MET A 83 -4.52 10.11 -1.17
CA MET A 83 -5.79 10.03 -1.90
C MET A 83 -6.67 8.89 -1.39
N LEU A 84 -6.07 7.71 -1.11
CA LEU A 84 -6.80 6.57 -0.57
C LEU A 84 -7.29 6.82 0.86
N ALA A 85 -6.53 7.56 1.67
CA ALA A 85 -6.93 7.94 3.02
C ALA A 85 -8.13 8.89 3.05
N LEU A 86 -8.37 9.64 1.97
CA LEU A 86 -9.54 10.53 1.82
C LEU A 86 -10.80 9.78 1.36
N TYR A 87 -10.72 8.49 1.04
CA TYR A 87 -11.88 7.70 0.61
C TYR A 87 -12.90 7.50 1.74
N VAL A 88 -14.17 7.77 1.45
CA VAL A 88 -15.30 7.57 2.35
C VAL A 88 -16.24 6.56 1.70
N LYS A 89 -16.55 5.47 2.42
CA LYS A 89 -17.31 4.32 1.89
C LYS A 89 -18.77 4.65 1.61
N ASP A 90 -19.39 5.49 2.44
CA ASP A 90 -20.83 5.78 2.38
C ASP A 90 -21.10 7.07 1.59
N ASN A 91 -20.50 7.17 0.40
CA ASN A 91 -20.73 8.31 -0.48
C ASN A 91 -22.05 8.14 -1.24
N MET A 92 -22.92 9.15 -1.11
CA MET A 92 -24.13 9.24 -1.92
C MET A 92 -23.76 9.38 -3.39
N ILE A 93 -24.55 8.76 -4.27
CA ILE A 93 -24.39 8.89 -5.72
C ILE A 93 -24.62 10.37 -6.09
N PRO A 94 -23.68 11.00 -6.81
CA PRO A 94 -23.87 12.35 -7.33
C PRO A 94 -25.12 12.46 -8.20
N VAL A 95 -25.89 13.54 -8.04
CA VAL A 95 -27.14 13.77 -8.79
C VAL A 95 -26.94 13.67 -10.31
N ASP A 96 -25.78 14.13 -10.80
CA ASP A 96 -25.43 14.15 -12.22
C ASP A 96 -25.30 12.75 -12.85
N LEU A 97 -25.03 11.73 -12.02
CA LEU A 97 -24.88 10.34 -12.48
C LEU A 97 -26.23 9.60 -12.59
N HIS A 98 -27.34 10.21 -12.17
CA HIS A 98 -28.69 9.63 -12.31
C HIS A 98 -29.30 9.84 -13.70
N ASP A 99 -28.63 10.59 -14.59
CA ASP A 99 -29.09 10.79 -15.95
C ASP A 99 -29.08 9.49 -16.77
N LYS A 100 -30.05 9.36 -17.67
CA LYS A 100 -30.27 8.14 -18.48
C LYS A 100 -29.07 7.74 -19.32
N GLU A 101 -28.22 8.71 -19.66
CA GLU A 101 -26.99 8.53 -20.43
C GLU A 101 -25.91 7.79 -19.63
N PHE A 102 -25.91 7.94 -18.30
CA PHE A 102 -24.93 7.32 -17.41
C PHE A 102 -25.42 6.03 -16.75
N LEU A 103 -26.70 5.68 -16.86
CA LEU A 103 -27.23 4.40 -16.33
C LEU A 103 -26.42 3.15 -16.74
N PRO A 104 -25.90 3.02 -17.99
CA PRO A 104 -25.10 1.84 -18.36
C PRO A 104 -23.77 1.71 -17.61
N ILE A 105 -23.23 2.83 -17.11
CA ILE A 105 -21.96 2.88 -16.36
C ILE A 105 -22.18 3.13 -14.86
N LEU A 106 -23.43 3.36 -14.45
CA LEU A 106 -23.78 3.64 -13.08
C LEU A 106 -23.65 2.37 -12.25
N GLN A 107 -22.77 2.44 -11.26
CA GLN A 107 -22.65 1.41 -10.24
C GLN A 107 -23.56 1.79 -9.07
N GLU A 108 -24.57 0.97 -8.78
CA GLU A 108 -25.54 1.23 -7.71
C GLU A 108 -24.91 1.14 -6.31
N GLU A 109 -24.01 0.18 -6.10
CA GLU A 109 -23.28 -0.01 -4.85
C GLU A 109 -21.84 0.53 -4.94
N PRO A 110 -21.45 1.53 -4.14
CA PRO A 110 -20.12 2.11 -4.22
C PRO A 110 -19.04 1.08 -3.92
N LEU A 111 -18.18 0.81 -4.90
CA LEU A 111 -17.07 -0.12 -4.78
C LEU A 111 -15.84 0.57 -4.15
N PRO A 112 -15.08 -0.12 -3.29
CA PRO A 112 -13.83 0.42 -2.78
C PRO A 112 -12.79 0.59 -3.89
N PRO A 113 -11.82 1.52 -3.73
CA PRO A 113 -10.70 1.63 -4.66
C PRO A 113 -9.98 0.28 -4.83
N LEU A 114 -9.73 -0.14 -6.08
CA LEU A 114 -9.05 -1.40 -6.39
C LEU A 114 -7.67 -1.52 -5.73
N ALA A 115 -7.03 -0.40 -5.41
CA ALA A 115 -5.80 -0.33 -4.63
C ALA A 115 -5.89 -0.99 -3.24
N LEU A 116 -7.11 -1.09 -2.67
CA LEU A 116 -7.40 -1.71 -1.39
C LEU A 116 -7.87 -3.16 -1.54
N VAL A 117 -8.12 -3.60 -2.78
CA VAL A 117 -8.59 -4.95 -3.09
C VAL A 117 -7.38 -5.80 -3.47
N PRO A 118 -7.12 -6.92 -2.77
CA PRO A 118 -6.07 -7.84 -3.20
C PRO A 118 -6.46 -8.46 -4.55
N PHE A 119 -5.47 -8.69 -5.40
CA PHE A 119 -5.70 -9.31 -6.71
C PHE A 119 -6.24 -10.73 -6.57
N THR A 120 -7.09 -11.13 -7.51
CA THR A 120 -7.47 -12.54 -7.67
C THR A 120 -6.37 -13.32 -8.42
N GLU A 121 -6.42 -14.65 -8.37
CA GLU A 121 -5.44 -15.50 -9.05
C GLU A 121 -5.43 -15.25 -10.56
N GLU A 122 -6.59 -15.01 -11.17
CA GLU A 122 -6.73 -14.74 -12.61
C GLU A 122 -6.12 -13.41 -13.01
N GLU A 123 -6.30 -12.38 -12.19
CA GLU A 123 -5.71 -11.05 -12.40
C GLU A 123 -4.19 -11.11 -12.24
N GLN A 124 -3.71 -11.80 -11.21
CA GLN A 124 -2.27 -11.95 -10.96
C GLN A 124 -1.56 -12.63 -12.13
N VAL A 125 -2.18 -13.64 -12.75
CA VAL A 125 -1.66 -14.30 -13.95
C VAL A 125 -1.67 -13.38 -15.18
N ARG A 126 -2.66 -12.47 -15.30
CA ARG A 126 -2.81 -11.55 -16.44
C ARG A 126 -1.96 -10.28 -16.34
N ILE A 127 -1.62 -9.82 -15.15
CA ILE A 127 -0.81 -8.60 -14.93
C ILE A 127 0.66 -8.82 -15.36
N LEU A 128 1.19 -10.03 -15.19
CA LEU A 128 2.57 -10.36 -15.55
C LEU A 128 2.84 -10.24 -17.08
N PRO A 129 1.93 -10.65 -17.98
CA PRO A 129 2.11 -10.53 -19.43
C PRO A 129 1.45 -9.29 -20.08
N VAL A 130 1.40 -8.10 -19.45
CA VAL A 130 0.84 -6.86 -20.06
C VAL A 130 1.62 -6.37 -21.32
N TYR A 131 2.55 -7.16 -21.85
CA TYR A 131 3.03 -7.04 -23.23
C TYR A 131 2.01 -7.65 -24.20
N SER A 132 0.94 -6.91 -24.45
CA SER A 132 -0.06 -7.24 -25.46
C SER A 132 0.58 -7.29 -26.85
N GLU A 133 0.14 -8.24 -27.68
CA GLU A 133 0.64 -8.56 -29.01
C GLU A 133 0.37 -7.48 -30.08
N ASP A 134 0.97 -6.30 -29.96
CA ASP A 134 0.93 -5.27 -31.02
C ASP A 134 1.92 -5.55 -32.18
N LEU A 135 2.48 -6.76 -32.27
CA LEU A 135 3.55 -7.10 -33.22
C LEU A 135 3.18 -8.10 -34.34
N HIS A 136 1.90 -8.45 -34.52
CA HIS A 136 1.47 -9.42 -35.56
C HIS A 136 0.53 -8.86 -36.66
N MET A 137 0.56 -7.55 -36.91
CA MET A 137 -0.03 -6.96 -38.13
C MET A 137 1.00 -6.06 -38.82
N ASN A 138 1.95 -6.66 -39.53
CA ASN A 138 2.70 -6.01 -40.61
C ASN A 138 3.09 -7.05 -41.68
#